data_AF-K1UIR4-F1
#
_entry.id   AF-K1UIR4-F1
#
_cell.length_a   1.000
_cell.length_b   1.000
_cell.length_c   1.000
_cell.angle_alpha   90.00
_cell.angle_beta   90.00
_cell.angle_gamma   90.00
#
_symmetry.space_group_name_H-M   'P 1'
#
loop_
_entity.id
_entity.type
_entity.pdbx_description
1 polymer ?
#
loop_
_entity_poly.entity_id
_entity_poly.type
_entity_poly.pdbx_seq_one_letter_code
_entity_poly.pdbx_strand_id
1 'polypeptide(L)'
;CYSAIDLTTLSCNDSATSVTEFARKAVEFYQAYPHIPNVASICIYPAFVETVGVAVDGTPMRITSVAGGFPASQTYLEVKALEVAMAVKTEPTKSTSCSTWAGCLPESTTRRPTRWR
;
A
#
# COMPACT_ATOMS: atom_id res chain seq x y z
N CYS A 1 12.88 -7.87 -13.77
CA CYS A 1 12.67 -8.17 -12.34
C CYS A 1 11.31 -7.61 -11.92
N TYR A 2 10.31 -8.46 -11.68
CA TYR A 2 8.97 -8.02 -11.25
C TYR A 2 8.90 -7.64 -9.76
N SER A 3 9.92 -8.02 -9.00
CA SER A 3 10.10 -7.74 -7.57
C SER A 3 10.29 -6.27 -7.18
N ALA A 4 10.23 -5.35 -8.15
CA ALA A 4 10.32 -3.90 -7.94
C ALA A 4 9.06 -3.15 -8.43
N ILE A 5 8.00 -3.89 -8.77
CA ILE A 5 6.76 -3.33 -9.27
C ILE A 5 5.71 -3.39 -8.15
N ASP A 6 5.12 -2.24 -7.86
CA ASP A 6 3.96 -2.12 -6.99
C ASP A 6 2.67 -2.07 -7.83
N LEU A 7 1.83 -3.10 -7.69
CA LEU A 7 0.54 -3.16 -8.37
C LEU A 7 -0.41 -2.16 -7.72
N THR A 8 -0.65 -1.04 -8.41
CA THR A 8 -1.34 0.11 -7.82
C THR A 8 -2.78 0.19 -8.31
N THR A 9 -3.73 0.35 -7.38
CA THR A 9 -5.10 0.81 -7.68
C THR A 9 -5.48 1.95 -6.75
N LEU A 10 -5.56 3.15 -7.33
CA LEU A 10 -5.87 4.41 -6.65
C LEU A 10 -6.92 5.19 -7.44
N SER A 11 -7.98 4.50 -7.87
CA SER A 11 -9.07 5.12 -8.62
C SER A 11 -10.13 5.70 -7.69
N CYS A 12 -10.74 6.83 -8.06
CA CYS A 12 -11.87 7.39 -7.32
C CYS A 12 -13.11 6.48 -7.34
N ASN A 13 -13.17 5.54 -8.28
CA ASN A 13 -14.25 4.58 -8.43
C ASN A 13 -13.90 3.20 -7.84
N ASP A 14 -12.86 3.13 -7.00
CA ASP A 14 -12.51 1.89 -6.30
C ASP A 14 -13.56 1.56 -5.24
N SER A 15 -13.95 0.30 -5.22
CA SER A 15 -14.92 -0.29 -4.29
C SER A 15 -14.32 -1.54 -3.68
N ALA A 16 -14.88 -2.01 -2.56
CA ALA A 16 -14.39 -3.23 -1.92
C ALA A 16 -14.40 -4.44 -2.87
N THR A 17 -15.39 -4.54 -3.76
CA THR A 17 -15.47 -5.62 -4.77
C THR A 17 -14.41 -5.49 -5.85
N SER A 18 -14.23 -4.31 -6.44
CA SER A 18 -13.22 -4.10 -7.49
C SER A 18 -11.81 -4.33 -6.98
N VAL A 19 -11.52 -3.86 -5.77
CA VAL A 19 -10.21 -4.02 -5.13
C VAL A 19 -9.96 -5.48 -4.73
N THR A 20 -10.98 -6.20 -4.27
CA THR A 20 -10.87 -7.64 -3.99
C THR A 20 -10.57 -8.43 -5.26
N GLU A 21 -11.29 -8.15 -6.37
CA GLU A 21 -11.02 -8.80 -7.66
C GLU A 21 -9.62 -8.48 -8.20
N PHE A 22 -9.14 -7.24 -7.98
CA PHE A 22 -7.77 -6.85 -8.32
C PHE A 22 -6.74 -7.68 -7.55
N ALA A 23 -6.90 -7.80 -6.23
CA ALA A 23 -6.04 -8.61 -5.39
C ALA A 23 -6.08 -10.09 -5.79
N ARG A 24 -7.28 -10.64 -6.05
CA ARG A 24 -7.49 -12.03 -6.48
C ARG A 24 -6.75 -12.33 -7.78
N LYS A 25 -6.86 -11.46 -8.78
CA LYS A 25 -6.12 -11.60 -10.05
C LYS A 25 -4.60 -11.61 -9.86
N ALA A 26 -4.09 -10.80 -8.94
CA ALA A 26 -2.67 -10.78 -8.64
C ALA A 26 -2.20 -12.09 -7.98
N VAL A 27 -3.00 -12.65 -7.08
CA VAL A 27 -2.76 -13.97 -6.47
C VAL A 27 -2.83 -15.10 -7.50
N GLU A 28 -3.86 -15.10 -8.37
CA GLU A 28 -4.02 -16.10 -9.44
C GLU A 28 -2.85 -16.08 -10.42
N PHE A 29 -2.37 -14.88 -10.80
CA PHE A 29 -1.21 -14.73 -11.66
C PHE A 29 0.03 -15.37 -11.04
N TYR A 30 0.24 -15.18 -9.74
CA TYR A 30 1.34 -15.80 -9.00
C TYR A 30 1.22 -17.33 -8.96
N GLN A 31 0.01 -17.87 -8.78
CA GLN A 31 -0.24 -19.31 -8.78
C GLN A 31 -0.07 -19.95 -10.16
N ALA A 32 -0.50 -19.27 -11.23
CA ALA A 32 -0.39 -19.76 -12.59
C ALA A 32 1.05 -19.77 -13.13
N TYR A 33 1.88 -18.81 -12.68
CA TYR A 33 3.26 -18.65 -13.15
C TYR A 33 4.27 -18.65 -11.98
N PRO A 34 4.45 -19.79 -11.29
CA PRO A 34 5.33 -19.86 -10.11
C PRO A 34 6.81 -19.67 -10.42
N HIS A 35 7.20 -19.74 -11.71
CA HIS A 35 8.56 -19.50 -12.19
C HIS A 35 8.89 -18.01 -12.33
N ILE A 36 7.89 -17.13 -12.29
CA ILE A 36 8.08 -15.68 -12.38
C ILE A 36 8.16 -15.12 -10.95
N PRO A 37 9.17 -14.30 -10.62
CA PRO A 37 9.27 -13.69 -9.30
C PRO A 37 8.04 -12.81 -9.02
N ASN A 38 7.54 -12.87 -7.79
CA ASN A 38 6.36 -12.12 -7.39
C ASN A 38 6.58 -10.59 -7.51
N VAL A 39 5.48 -9.85 -7.60
CA VAL A 39 5.49 -8.38 -7.50
C VAL A 39 5.88 -7.94 -6.09
N ALA A 40 6.36 -6.70 -5.96
CA ALA A 40 6.87 -6.19 -4.70
C ALA A 40 5.75 -6.00 -3.67
N SER A 41 4.72 -5.24 -4.04
CA SER A 41 3.54 -5.01 -3.21
C SER A 41 2.31 -4.63 -4.01
N ILE A 42 1.16 -4.59 -3.35
CA ILE A 42 -0.09 -4.01 -3.88
C ILE A 42 -0.31 -2.65 -3.22
N CYS A 43 -0.36 -1.58 -3.99
CA CYS A 43 -0.58 -0.21 -3.50
C CYS A 43 -2.06 0.19 -3.60
N ILE A 44 -2.68 0.54 -2.47
CA ILE A 44 -4.12 0.84 -2.34
C ILE A 44 -4.40 1.99 -1.38
N TYR A 45 -5.65 2.47 -1.37
CA TYR A 45 -6.13 3.36 -0.31
C TYR A 45 -6.21 2.67 1.05
N PRO A 46 -5.96 3.39 2.16
CA PRO A 46 -5.93 2.83 3.51
C PRO A 46 -7.27 2.19 3.92
N ALA A 47 -8.40 2.69 3.41
CA ALA A 47 -9.73 2.15 3.66
C ALA A 47 -9.93 0.70 3.17
N PHE A 48 -9.11 0.23 2.22
CA PHE A 48 -9.24 -1.11 1.64
C PHE A 48 -8.14 -2.09 2.09
N VAL A 49 -7.28 -1.68 3.05
CA VAL A 49 -6.15 -2.49 3.52
C VAL A 49 -6.62 -3.80 4.15
N GLU A 50 -7.65 -3.76 4.99
CA GLU A 50 -8.21 -4.97 5.59
C GLU A 50 -8.82 -5.90 4.53
N THR A 51 -9.58 -5.34 3.58
CA THR A 51 -10.21 -6.10 2.49
C THR A 51 -9.18 -6.84 1.64
N VAL A 52 -8.10 -6.16 1.23
CA VAL A 52 -7.02 -6.78 0.46
C VAL A 52 -6.22 -7.75 1.32
N GLY A 53 -6.02 -7.43 2.60
CA GLY A 53 -5.33 -8.28 3.57
C GLY A 53 -5.90 -9.69 3.61
N VAL A 54 -7.23 -9.81 3.63
CA VAL A 54 -7.94 -11.10 3.59
C VAL A 54 -7.75 -11.79 2.23
N ALA A 55 -7.84 -11.05 1.12
CA ALA A 55 -7.73 -11.62 -0.22
C ALA A 55 -6.34 -12.16 -0.57
N VAL A 56 -5.28 -11.55 -0.03
CA VAL A 56 -3.89 -11.96 -0.25
C VAL A 56 -3.34 -12.85 0.85
N ASP A 57 -4.18 -13.29 1.79
CA ASP A 57 -3.75 -14.13 2.90
C ASP A 57 -3.13 -15.45 2.37
N GLY A 58 -2.05 -15.89 3.01
CA GLY A 58 -1.28 -17.06 2.55
C GLY A 58 -0.31 -16.83 1.38
N THR A 59 -0.25 -15.64 0.76
CA THR A 59 0.79 -15.29 -0.23
C THR A 59 1.93 -14.48 0.37
N PRO A 60 3.15 -14.50 -0.23
CA PRO A 60 4.27 -13.65 0.20
C PRO A 60 4.14 -12.18 -0.27
N MET A 61 3.00 -11.79 -0.85
CA MET A 61 2.77 -10.43 -1.33
C MET A 61 2.69 -9.45 -0.16
N ARG A 62 3.28 -8.26 -0.37
CA ARG A 62 3.17 -7.15 0.57
C ARG A 62 2.03 -6.23 0.16
N ILE A 63 1.49 -5.49 1.11
CA ILE A 63 0.51 -4.44 0.85
C ILE A 63 1.22 -3.11 1.09
N THR A 64 0.87 -2.09 0.33
CA THR A 64 1.33 -0.72 0.53
C THR A 64 0.12 0.17 0.52
N SER A 65 0.06 1.13 1.44
CA SER A 65 -1.02 2.11 1.48
C SER A 65 -0.49 3.51 1.25
N VAL A 66 -1.31 4.37 0.66
CA VAL A 66 -1.02 5.80 0.59
C VAL A 66 -1.55 6.51 1.83
N ALA A 67 -0.81 7.50 2.33
CA ALA A 67 -1.28 8.38 3.41
C ALA A 67 -0.70 9.80 3.28
N GLY A 68 -1.18 10.72 4.10
CA GLY A 68 -0.67 12.10 4.19
C GLY A 68 -1.37 13.05 3.24
N GLY A 69 -2.69 12.91 3.10
CA GLY A 69 -3.56 13.76 2.28
C GLY A 69 -3.45 13.47 0.78
N PHE A 70 -3.19 12.23 0.39
CA PHE A 70 -3.12 11.84 -1.02
C PHE A 70 -4.41 12.23 -1.78
N PRO A 71 -4.34 12.70 -3.04
CA PRO A 71 -3.15 12.92 -3.87
C PRO A 71 -2.48 14.29 -3.68
N ALA A 72 -3.15 15.28 -3.09
CA ALA A 72 -2.66 16.67 -3.09
C ALA A 72 -1.67 16.99 -1.96
N SER A 73 -1.73 16.24 -0.85
CA SER A 73 -1.00 16.51 0.40
C SER A 73 -1.19 17.93 0.98
N GLN A 74 -2.23 18.65 0.56
CA GLN A 74 -2.54 20.02 1.00
C GLN A 74 -3.40 20.01 2.28
N THR A 75 -2.87 19.43 3.35
CA THR A 75 -3.54 19.37 4.66
C THR A 75 -2.54 19.60 5.80
N TYR A 76 -3.07 19.82 7.01
CA TYR A 76 -2.27 20.06 8.22
C TYR A 76 -1.37 18.87 8.56
N LEU A 77 -0.17 19.15 9.09
CA LEU A 77 0.81 18.11 9.44
C LEU A 77 0.26 17.11 10.45
N GLU A 78 -0.52 17.59 11.43
CA GLU A 78 -1.16 16.75 12.45
C GLU A 78 -2.12 15.73 11.82
N VAL A 79 -2.89 16.15 10.81
CA VAL A 79 -3.79 15.26 10.06
C VAL A 79 -2.99 14.21 9.31
N LYS A 80 -1.88 14.58 8.68
CA LYS A 80 -1.00 13.61 7.99
C LYS A 80 -0.41 12.59 8.96
N ALA A 81 0.06 13.04 10.13
CA ALA A 81 0.63 12.16 11.14
C ALA A 81 -0.41 11.18 11.69
N LEU A 82 -1.64 11.66 11.94
CA LEU A 82 -2.76 10.82 12.37
C LEU A 82 -3.15 9.80 11.29
N GLU A 83 -3.21 10.22 10.02
CA GLU A 83 -3.52 9.33 8.90
C GLU A 83 -2.48 8.20 8.78
N VAL A 84 -1.19 8.53 8.86
CA VAL A 84 -0.11 7.53 8.85
C VAL A 84 -0.21 6.62 10.08
N ALA A 85 -0.48 7.16 11.27
CA ALA A 85 -0.62 6.36 12.48
C ALA A 85 -1.81 5.38 12.40
N MET A 86 -2.92 5.82 11.81
CA MET A 86 -4.07 4.95 11.57
C MET A 86 -3.77 3.90 10.52
N ALA A 87 -3.12 4.27 9.41
CA ALA A 87 -2.70 3.34 8.38
C ALA A 87 -1.87 2.19 8.99
N VAL A 88 -0.80 2.52 9.73
CA VAL A 88 0.06 1.54 10.44
C VAL A 88 -0.73 0.66 11.40
N LYS A 89 -1.75 1.20 12.08
CA LYS A 89 -2.59 0.43 13.02
C LYS A 89 -3.53 -0.53 12.31
N THR A 90 -4.06 -0.16 11.14
CA THR A 90 -4.97 -0.99 10.34
C THR A 90 -4.26 -2.09 9.56
N GLU A 91 -2.92 -2.11 9.56
CA GLU A 91 -2.16 -3.09 8.78
C GLU A 91 -2.19 -4.49 9.42
N PRO A 92 -2.78 -5.49 8.75
CA PRO A 92 -2.90 -6.83 9.31
C PRO A 92 -1.58 -7.58 9.15
N THR A 93 -0.68 -7.52 10.13
CA THR A 93 0.46 -8.45 10.40
C THR A 93 1.49 -8.77 9.30
N LYS A 94 1.25 -8.48 8.02
CA LYS A 94 2.23 -8.58 6.93
C LYS A 94 3.06 -7.31 6.85
N SER A 95 4.25 -7.38 6.24
CA SER A 95 5.13 -6.22 6.02
C SER A 95 4.48 -5.23 5.07
N THR A 96 3.51 -4.46 5.56
CA THR A 96 2.88 -3.40 4.81
C THR A 96 3.57 -2.07 5.10
N SER A 97 3.62 -1.24 4.05
CA SER A 97 4.37 0.00 4.07
C SER A 97 3.44 1.17 3.77
N CYS A 98 3.59 2.24 4.53
CA CYS A 98 2.84 3.46 4.31
C CYS A 98 3.69 4.42 3.49
N SER A 99 3.24 4.72 2.28
CA SER A 99 3.86 5.72 1.41
C SER A 99 3.23 7.08 1.68
N THR A 100 3.95 7.93 2.42
CA THR A 100 3.52 9.31 2.65
C THR A 100 3.82 10.15 1.41
N TRP A 101 2.83 10.88 0.92
CA TRP A 101 3.08 11.83 -0.16
C TRP A 101 3.94 12.99 0.36
N ALA A 102 5.21 13.02 -0.08
CA ALA A 102 6.24 13.89 0.49
C ALA A 102 6.14 15.36 0.08
N GLY A 103 5.22 15.73 -0.82
CA GLY A 103 5.16 17.06 -1.45
C GLY A 103 4.95 18.23 -0.49
N CYS A 104 4.61 17.99 0.78
CA CYS A 104 4.39 19.02 1.79
C CYS A 104 4.81 18.57 3.21
N LEU A 105 5.88 17.77 3.36
CA LEU A 105 6.48 17.46 4.66
C LEU A 105 7.57 18.48 5.00
N PRO A 106 7.60 19.08 6.20
CA PRO A 106 8.74 19.88 6.64
C PRO A 106 9.98 18.98 6.76
N GLU A 107 11.12 19.51 6.31
CA GLU A 107 12.41 18.82 6.19
C GLU A 107 12.97 18.27 7.52
N SER A 108 12.35 18.61 8.66
CA SER A 108 12.69 18.12 9.99
C SER A 108 12.02 16.80 10.39
N THR A 109 10.98 16.34 9.69
CA THR A 109 10.24 15.11 10.03
C THR A 109 10.68 13.91 9.19
N THR A 110 11.52 14.11 8.17
CA THR A 110 12.22 13.03 7.47
C THR A 110 13.30 12.42 8.37
N ARG A 111 12.90 11.67 9.40
CA ARG A 111 13.63 10.44 9.70
C ARG A 111 13.50 9.61 8.45
N ARG A 112 14.52 9.69 7.58
CA ARG A 112 14.70 8.74 6.47
C ARG A 112 14.41 7.37 7.06
N PRO A 113 13.50 6.56 6.48
CA PRO A 113 13.51 5.14 6.75
C PRO A 113 14.93 4.70 6.46
N THR A 114 15.68 4.34 7.49
CA THR A 114 16.99 3.77 7.32
C THR A 114 16.79 2.51 6.50
N ARG A 115 17.25 2.55 5.24
CA ARG A 115 17.35 1.44 4.29
C ARG A 115 16.18 1.32 3.29
N TRP A 116 16.24 2.19 2.27
CA TRP A 116 16.05 1.77 0.88
C TRP A 116 17.42 1.88 0.19
N ARG A 117 18.23 0.82 0.32
CA ARG A 117 19.45 0.62 -0.46
C ARG A 117 19.61 -0.86 -0.72
#